data_AF-A0A7W7K2C6-F1
#
_entry.id   AF-A0A7W7K2C6-F1
#
_cell.length_a   1.000
_cell.length_b   1.000
_cell.length_c   1.000
_cell.angle_alpha   90.00
_cell.angle_beta   90.00
_cell.angle_gamma   90.00
#
_symmetry.space_group_name_H-M   'P 1'
#
loop_
_entity.id
_entity.type
_entity.pdbx_description
1 polymer ?
#
loop_
_entity_poly.entity_id
_entity_poly.type
_entity_poly.pdbx_seq_one_letter_code
_entity_poly.pdbx_strand_id
1 'polypeptide(L)'
;MTYKRSLGFAVAAIVAAGATTAICFGDALGLVHAPAQGAELIVSAPFGATSQPVGVLQGAAPWLTPMPGGPKALRGKVVVVNFWTYSCINSLRALPYLRAWQERYGAKGLEVVGVHAPEFGFEKDPTKVRLATEQLHVAWPNLQDNAYAVWRDYANQGWPGIYFIDAKGKIRGYRLGEGGYGEGERLIRKLLTEAGQNVADVPVAPVPASGVEAQADWADLASPEAYIGYDKAQNFVSPGGLRNDRPYGYASAASLSLNQWDLAGSWNVGGEYAALENGPGTIRFRFHARDAHLVLGGAQDGQPVRFRVTLDGKAPGASHGVDVDANGWGEVREDRLYQLIRQSGTITDRTVTIEFARPGARAYVFTFG
;
A
#
# COMPACT_ATOMS: atom_id res chain seq x y z
N MET A 1 -25.97 1.95 60.33
CA MET A 1 -26.32 0.93 59.33
C MET A 1 -25.32 1.05 58.20
N THR A 2 -24.39 0.10 58.15
CA THR A 2 -23.17 0.15 57.35
C THR A 2 -23.27 -1.00 56.37
N TYR A 3 -23.47 -0.74 55.08
CA TYR A 3 -23.53 -1.81 54.08
C TYR A 3 -22.24 -1.85 53.27
N LYS A 4 -21.59 -3.01 53.37
CA LYS A 4 -20.33 -3.41 52.74
C LYS A 4 -20.52 -3.52 51.22
N ARG A 5 -19.49 -3.10 50.48
CA ARG A 5 -19.26 -3.44 49.07
C ARG A 5 -18.79 -4.90 48.97
N SER A 6 -19.44 -5.70 48.13
CA SER A 6 -18.93 -7.00 47.66
C SER A 6 -18.71 -6.96 46.16
N LEU A 7 -17.51 -7.40 45.74
CA LEU A 7 -17.14 -7.68 44.36
C LEU A 7 -18.10 -8.72 43.74
N GLY A 8 -18.60 -8.42 42.55
CA GLY A 8 -19.24 -9.39 41.67
C GLY A 8 -18.56 -9.34 40.30
N PHE A 9 -17.78 -10.38 39.99
CA PHE A 9 -17.26 -10.66 38.65
C PHE A 9 -18.45 -10.91 37.70
N ALA A 10 -18.56 -10.12 36.63
CA ALA A 10 -19.41 -10.44 35.50
C ALA A 10 -18.52 -10.78 34.30
N VAL A 11 -18.49 -12.07 33.98
CA VAL A 11 -17.93 -12.62 32.74
C VAL A 11 -18.92 -12.27 31.62
N ALA A 12 -18.50 -11.43 30.68
CA ALA A 12 -19.24 -11.20 29.44
C ALA A 12 -18.66 -12.08 28.33
N ALA A 13 -19.47 -13.04 27.89
CA ALA A 13 -19.19 -13.92 26.78
C ALA A 13 -19.15 -13.13 25.46
N ILE A 14 -18.05 -13.24 24.73
CA ILE A 14 -17.90 -12.70 23.37
C ILE A 14 -18.60 -13.66 22.42
N VAL A 15 -19.72 -13.22 21.84
CA VAL A 15 -20.29 -13.84 20.65
C VAL A 15 -19.46 -13.36 19.46
N ALA A 16 -18.68 -14.27 18.90
CA ALA A 16 -17.88 -14.03 17.70
C ALA A 16 -18.78 -13.92 16.46
N ALA A 17 -19.03 -12.69 16.02
CA ALA A 17 -19.41 -12.41 14.64
C ALA A 17 -18.12 -12.08 13.87
N GLY A 18 -17.72 -12.98 12.98
CA GLY A 18 -16.53 -12.84 12.16
C GLY A 18 -16.67 -11.73 11.13
N ALA A 19 -16.11 -10.57 11.45
CA ALA A 19 -15.63 -9.61 10.47
C ALA A 19 -14.16 -9.33 10.81
N THR A 20 -13.25 -9.95 10.07
CA THR A 20 -11.83 -9.56 10.09
C THR A 20 -11.72 -8.17 9.45
N THR A 21 -11.88 -7.12 10.25
CA THR A 21 -11.37 -5.80 9.92
C THR A 21 -9.86 -5.91 9.81
N ALA A 22 -9.34 -5.81 8.59
CA ALA A 22 -7.95 -5.46 8.38
C ALA A 22 -7.73 -4.10 9.05
N ILE A 23 -6.99 -4.10 10.16
CA ILE A 23 -6.59 -2.86 10.83
C ILE A 23 -5.45 -2.30 9.99
N CYS A 24 -5.78 -1.51 8.96
CA CYS A 24 -4.85 -0.48 8.54
C CYS A 24 -4.68 0.42 9.75
N PHE A 25 -3.51 0.41 10.40
CA PHE A 25 -3.15 1.46 11.34
C PHE A 25 -3.05 2.78 10.55
N GLY A 26 -4.21 3.39 10.29
CA GLY A 26 -4.33 4.83 10.39
C GLY A 26 -4.47 5.10 11.88
N ASP A 27 -3.53 5.83 12.46
CA ASP A 27 -3.54 6.22 13.87
C ASP A 27 -4.89 6.85 14.23
N ALA A 28 -5.80 6.04 14.75
CA ALA A 28 -7.10 6.45 15.26
C ALA A 28 -6.96 7.06 16.67
N LEU A 29 -5.91 7.87 16.87
CA LEU A 29 -5.67 8.76 17.99
C LEU A 29 -4.70 9.80 17.44
N GLY A 30 -5.16 11.02 17.17
CA GLY A 30 -4.38 12.13 16.61
C GLY A 30 -3.20 12.58 17.49
N LEU A 31 -2.21 11.72 17.65
CA LEU A 31 -0.89 12.00 18.19
C LEU A 31 0.10 11.67 17.08
N VAL A 32 0.42 12.68 16.29
CA VAL A 32 1.58 12.64 15.40
C VAL A 32 2.81 12.37 16.27
N HIS A 33 3.22 11.11 16.34
CA HIS A 33 4.59 10.79 16.69
C HIS A 33 5.26 10.44 15.37
N ALA A 34 6.05 11.40 14.86
CA ALA A 34 7.11 11.07 13.94
C ALA A 34 7.83 9.82 14.48
N PRO A 35 8.10 8.78 13.66
CA PRO A 35 8.80 7.62 14.15
C PRO A 35 10.13 8.11 14.73
N ALA A 36 10.33 7.84 16.02
CA ALA A 36 11.57 8.15 16.70
C ALA A 36 12.71 7.50 15.90
N GLN A 37 13.62 8.33 15.37
CA GLN A 37 14.88 7.86 14.80
C GLN A 37 15.59 7.05 15.88
N GLY A 38 15.60 5.72 15.74
CA GLY A 38 16.31 4.82 16.67
C GLY A 38 15.53 3.61 17.21
N ALA A 39 14.24 3.42 16.88
CA ALA A 39 13.58 2.15 17.17
C ALA A 39 14.05 1.05 16.19
N GLU A 40 14.35 -0.14 16.72
CA GLU A 40 14.66 -1.32 15.90
C GLU A 40 13.43 -1.67 15.06
N LEU A 41 13.46 -1.33 13.76
CA LEU A 41 12.29 -1.47 12.86
C LEU A 41 11.98 -2.93 12.51
N ILE A 42 12.95 -3.83 12.73
CA ILE A 42 12.81 -5.28 12.58
C ILE A 42 12.54 -5.84 13.98
N VAL A 43 11.35 -6.43 14.15
CA VAL A 43 10.89 -6.98 15.42
C VAL A 43 10.65 -8.49 15.32
N SER A 44 10.28 -9.12 16.44
CA SER A 44 9.78 -10.50 16.43
C SER A 44 8.51 -10.64 15.61
N ALA A 45 8.25 -11.84 15.09
CA ALA A 45 7.00 -12.15 14.40
C ALA A 45 5.78 -11.78 15.27
N PRO A 46 4.66 -11.34 14.66
CA PRO A 46 3.46 -11.01 15.39
C PRO A 46 2.91 -12.26 16.10
N PHE A 47 2.24 -12.05 17.24
CA PHE A 47 1.56 -13.14 17.93
C PHE A 47 0.53 -13.79 17.00
N GLY A 48 0.55 -15.13 16.95
CA GLY A 48 -0.31 -15.92 16.07
C GLY A 48 0.32 -16.27 14.71
N ALA A 49 1.49 -15.72 14.37
CA ALA A 49 2.21 -16.13 13.17
C ALA A 49 2.59 -17.62 13.21
N THR A 50 2.48 -18.29 12.07
CA THR A 50 2.80 -19.71 11.90
C THR A 50 4.22 -20.06 12.33
N SER A 51 4.38 -21.22 12.97
CA SER A 51 5.70 -21.80 13.30
C SER A 51 6.34 -22.57 12.14
N GLN A 52 5.62 -22.69 11.01
CA GLN A 52 6.00 -23.41 9.78
C GLN A 52 5.79 -22.53 8.53
N PRO A 53 6.37 -21.32 8.46
CA PRO A 53 6.12 -20.36 7.37
C PRO A 53 6.44 -20.92 5.97
N VAL A 54 7.56 -21.63 5.82
CA VAL A 54 7.91 -22.29 4.54
C VAL A 54 6.88 -23.39 4.19
N GLY A 55 6.33 -24.09 5.18
CA GLY A 55 5.29 -25.09 4.97
C GLY A 55 4.00 -24.49 4.43
N VAL A 56 3.61 -23.31 4.93
CA VAL A 56 2.45 -22.55 4.43
C VAL A 56 2.66 -22.18 2.95
N LEU A 57 3.81 -21.59 2.60
CA LEU A 57 4.13 -21.25 1.20
C LEU A 57 4.16 -22.49 0.29
N GLN A 58 4.62 -23.63 0.81
CA GLN A 58 4.66 -24.89 0.06
C GLN A 58 3.29 -25.45 -0.29
N GLY A 59 2.29 -25.20 0.55
CA GLY A 59 0.90 -25.58 0.32
C GLY A 59 0.07 -24.53 -0.41
N ALA A 60 0.61 -23.32 -0.60
CA ALA A 60 -0.13 -22.19 -1.14
C ALA A 60 -0.23 -22.20 -2.67
N ALA A 61 -1.35 -21.68 -3.18
CA ALA A 61 -1.64 -21.50 -4.59
C ALA A 61 -2.72 -20.40 -4.78
N PRO A 62 -2.84 -19.79 -5.97
CA PRO A 62 -2.02 -19.99 -7.16
C PRO A 62 -0.75 -19.10 -7.18
N TRP A 63 0.33 -19.65 -7.74
CA TRP A 63 1.53 -18.90 -8.07
C TRP A 63 1.35 -18.20 -9.43
N LEU A 64 1.57 -16.89 -9.46
CA LEU A 64 1.39 -16.07 -10.66
C LEU A 64 2.66 -15.95 -11.50
N THR A 65 3.83 -16.05 -10.89
CA THR A 65 5.12 -16.04 -11.58
C THR A 65 5.80 -17.40 -11.45
N PRO A 66 6.67 -17.79 -12.41
CA PRO A 66 7.39 -19.05 -12.35
C PRO A 66 8.26 -19.15 -11.09
N MET A 67 8.33 -20.36 -10.53
CA MET A 67 9.23 -20.69 -9.43
C MET A 67 10.06 -21.92 -9.82
N PRO A 68 11.34 -21.76 -10.20
CA PRO A 68 12.20 -22.89 -10.53
C PRO A 68 12.29 -23.89 -9.37
N GLY A 69 12.00 -25.17 -9.64
CA GLY A 69 11.93 -26.22 -8.62
C GLY A 69 10.67 -26.19 -7.74
N GLY A 70 9.75 -25.25 -8.00
CA GLY A 70 8.50 -25.06 -7.28
C GLY A 70 8.67 -24.67 -5.80
N PRO A 71 7.56 -24.54 -5.05
CA PRO A 71 7.59 -24.10 -3.65
C PRO A 71 8.44 -25.00 -2.73
N LYS A 72 8.64 -26.27 -3.09
CA LYS A 72 9.51 -27.20 -2.36
C LYS A 72 10.97 -26.73 -2.30
N ALA A 73 11.43 -25.95 -3.29
CA ALA A 73 12.77 -25.41 -3.37
C ALA A 73 13.09 -24.34 -2.32
N LEU A 74 12.10 -23.88 -1.54
CA LEU A 74 12.33 -22.96 -0.42
C LEU A 74 13.04 -23.61 0.79
N ARG A 75 13.04 -24.94 0.91
CA ARG A 75 13.71 -25.62 2.03
C ARG A 75 15.21 -25.40 1.97
N GLY A 76 15.80 -25.03 3.11
CA GLY A 76 17.24 -24.79 3.21
C GLY A 76 17.68 -23.41 2.70
N LYS A 77 16.77 -22.61 2.12
CA LYS A 77 17.06 -21.22 1.71
C LYS A 77 16.75 -20.25 2.84
N VAL A 78 17.46 -19.12 2.86
CA VAL A 78 16.98 -17.93 3.55
C VAL A 78 15.86 -17.35 2.68
N VAL A 79 14.70 -17.05 3.28
CA VAL A 79 13.52 -16.59 2.53
C VAL A 79 13.06 -15.24 3.06
N VAL A 80 12.85 -14.27 2.17
CA VAL A 80 12.20 -13.00 2.48
C VAL A 80 10.81 -13.03 1.88
N VAL A 81 9.78 -13.02 2.73
CA VAL A 81 8.38 -12.96 2.30
C VAL A 81 7.92 -11.51 2.34
N ASN A 82 7.40 -10.99 1.24
CA ASN A 82 6.84 -9.66 1.12
C ASN A 82 5.34 -9.74 0.85
N PHE A 83 4.52 -9.42 1.84
CA PHE A 83 3.09 -9.15 1.66
C PHE A 83 2.93 -7.77 1.04
N TRP A 84 2.36 -7.70 -0.14
CA TRP A 84 2.28 -6.48 -0.94
C TRP A 84 0.98 -6.43 -1.75
N THR A 85 0.66 -5.25 -2.23
CA THR A 85 -0.33 -5.06 -3.30
C THR A 85 0.17 -4.00 -4.27
N TYR A 86 -0.16 -4.13 -5.55
CA TYR A 86 0.51 -3.33 -6.58
C TYR A 86 0.03 -1.88 -6.67
N SER A 87 -1.10 -1.51 -6.05
CA SER A 87 -1.57 -0.11 -5.97
C SER A 87 -1.18 0.62 -4.68
N CYS A 88 -0.58 -0.07 -3.71
CA CYS A 88 -0.14 0.53 -2.44
C CYS A 88 1.23 1.22 -2.58
N ILE A 89 1.29 2.53 -2.35
CA ILE A 89 2.53 3.30 -2.51
C ILE A 89 3.67 2.78 -1.63
N ASN A 90 3.38 2.40 -0.38
CA ASN A 90 4.37 1.88 0.54
C ASN A 90 4.93 0.52 0.07
N SER A 91 4.09 -0.30 -0.58
CA SER A 91 4.54 -1.55 -1.20
C SER A 91 5.48 -1.28 -2.37
N LEU A 92 5.14 -0.30 -3.24
CA LEU A 92 5.95 0.07 -4.40
C LEU A 92 7.35 0.54 -4.00
N ARG A 93 7.46 1.34 -2.93
CA ARG A 93 8.75 1.82 -2.41
C ARG A 93 9.63 0.74 -1.78
N ALA A 94 9.09 -0.44 -1.46
CA ALA A 94 9.88 -1.58 -1.01
C ALA A 94 10.50 -2.38 -2.17
N LEU A 95 9.92 -2.31 -3.38
CA LEU A 95 10.32 -3.13 -4.51
C LEU A 95 11.80 -2.96 -4.94
N PRO A 96 12.38 -1.74 -4.97
CA PRO A 96 13.80 -1.58 -5.31
C PRO A 96 14.73 -2.37 -4.39
N TYR A 97 14.42 -2.41 -3.09
CA TYR A 97 15.23 -3.11 -2.09
C TYR A 97 15.09 -4.62 -2.24
N LEU A 98 13.88 -5.11 -2.47
CA LEU A 98 13.62 -6.53 -2.73
C LEU A 98 14.33 -7.01 -4.01
N ARG A 99 14.31 -6.20 -5.08
CA ARG A 99 15.09 -6.46 -6.31
C ARG A 99 16.58 -6.54 -5.99
N ALA A 100 17.12 -5.54 -5.30
CA ALA A 100 18.54 -5.50 -4.95
C ALA A 100 18.97 -6.69 -4.07
N TRP A 101 18.14 -7.13 -3.12
CA TRP A 101 18.44 -8.29 -2.29
C TRP A 101 18.41 -9.58 -3.10
N GLN A 102 17.39 -9.79 -3.94
CA GLN A 102 17.30 -10.96 -4.80
C GLN A 102 18.50 -11.04 -5.74
N GLU A 103 18.91 -9.93 -6.35
CA GLU A 103 20.06 -9.85 -7.24
C GLU A 103 21.38 -10.18 -6.52
N ARG A 104 21.65 -9.52 -5.37
CA ARG A 104 22.91 -9.65 -4.64
C ARG A 104 23.08 -10.99 -3.95
N TYR A 105 21.99 -11.57 -3.43
CA TYR A 105 22.05 -12.71 -2.53
C TYR A 105 21.35 -13.97 -3.06
N GLY A 106 20.64 -13.90 -4.19
CA GLY A 106 19.91 -15.05 -4.76
C GLY A 106 20.84 -16.25 -5.03
N ALA A 107 21.99 -16.00 -5.67
CA ALA A 107 23.01 -17.02 -5.91
C ALA A 107 23.70 -17.52 -4.62
N LYS A 108 23.52 -16.83 -3.49
CA LYS A 108 24.02 -17.19 -2.17
C LYS A 108 22.98 -17.92 -1.32
N GLY A 109 21.82 -18.28 -1.88
CA GLY A 109 20.79 -19.03 -1.18
C GLY A 109 19.67 -18.18 -0.56
N LEU A 110 19.55 -16.91 -0.94
CA LEU A 110 18.34 -16.11 -0.68
C LEU A 110 17.25 -16.44 -1.70
N GLU A 111 15.99 -16.42 -1.26
CA GLU A 111 14.82 -16.32 -2.14
C GLU A 111 13.89 -15.21 -1.62
N VAL A 112 13.55 -14.26 -2.47
CA VAL A 112 12.44 -13.33 -2.24
C VAL A 112 11.15 -13.97 -2.75
N VAL A 113 10.09 -13.91 -1.94
CA VAL A 113 8.76 -14.41 -2.28
C VAL A 113 7.74 -13.29 -2.06
N GLY A 114 7.01 -12.92 -3.10
CA GLY A 114 5.87 -12.01 -2.98
C GLY A 114 4.61 -12.77 -2.62
N VAL A 115 3.84 -12.25 -1.67
CA VAL A 115 2.46 -12.66 -1.42
C VAL A 115 1.58 -11.45 -1.74
N HIS A 116 1.02 -11.45 -2.94
CA HIS A 116 0.10 -10.43 -3.39
C HIS A 116 -1.26 -10.63 -2.70
N ALA A 117 -1.53 -9.83 -1.67
CA ALA A 117 -2.79 -9.80 -0.96
C ALA A 117 -3.53 -8.51 -1.35
N PRO A 118 -4.68 -8.60 -2.03
CA PRO A 118 -5.34 -7.42 -2.60
C PRO A 118 -5.83 -6.47 -1.51
N GLU A 119 -5.85 -5.17 -1.76
CA GLU A 119 -6.57 -4.17 -0.97
C GLU A 119 -7.95 -3.89 -1.58
N PHE A 120 -8.05 -3.86 -2.91
CA PHE A 120 -9.26 -3.57 -3.67
C PHE A 120 -9.74 -4.75 -4.52
N GLY A 121 -11.01 -4.73 -4.93
CA GLY A 121 -11.60 -5.78 -5.75
C GLY A 121 -10.88 -6.01 -7.08
N PHE A 122 -10.35 -4.95 -7.72
CA PHE A 122 -9.65 -5.08 -9.01
C PHE A 122 -8.31 -5.83 -8.88
N GLU A 123 -7.70 -5.83 -7.71
CA GLU A 123 -6.40 -6.48 -7.44
C GLU A 123 -6.55 -8.00 -7.28
N LYS A 124 -7.79 -8.52 -7.27
CA LYS A 124 -8.09 -9.96 -7.29
C LYS A 124 -7.93 -10.59 -8.67
N ASP A 125 -7.87 -9.79 -9.74
CA ASP A 125 -7.73 -10.27 -11.11
C ASP A 125 -6.26 -10.68 -11.40
N PRO A 126 -5.97 -11.97 -11.61
CA PRO A 126 -4.60 -12.44 -11.85
C PRO A 126 -3.99 -11.89 -13.14
N THR A 127 -4.79 -11.40 -14.09
CA THR A 127 -4.29 -10.78 -15.32
C THR A 127 -3.69 -9.42 -15.03
N LYS A 128 -4.39 -8.61 -14.22
CA LYS A 128 -3.91 -7.28 -13.80
C LYS A 128 -2.69 -7.38 -12.91
N VAL A 129 -2.67 -8.34 -11.99
CA VAL A 129 -1.51 -8.56 -11.11
C VAL A 129 -0.28 -9.00 -11.92
N ARG A 130 -0.44 -9.88 -12.92
CA ARG A 130 0.67 -10.25 -13.82
C ARG A 130 1.21 -9.05 -14.59
N LEU A 131 0.33 -8.26 -15.21
CA LEU A 131 0.71 -7.04 -15.90
C LEU A 131 1.48 -6.09 -14.97
N ALA A 132 0.98 -5.86 -13.76
CA ALA A 132 1.65 -5.03 -12.77
C ALA A 132 3.01 -5.59 -12.36
N THR A 133 3.13 -6.92 -12.16
CA THR A 133 4.42 -7.54 -11.82
C THR A 133 5.46 -7.36 -12.94
N GLU A 134 5.04 -7.42 -14.20
CA GLU A 134 5.92 -7.17 -15.35
C GLU A 134 6.35 -5.70 -15.41
N GLN A 135 5.40 -4.76 -15.35
CA GLN A 135 5.66 -3.32 -15.38
C GLN A 135 6.55 -2.84 -14.21
N LEU A 136 6.39 -3.46 -13.04
CA LEU A 136 7.14 -3.13 -11.81
C LEU A 136 8.43 -3.94 -11.65
N HIS A 137 8.79 -4.76 -12.64
CA HIS A 137 9.99 -5.60 -12.63
C HIS A 137 10.06 -6.55 -11.41
N VAL A 138 8.92 -7.08 -10.99
CA VAL A 138 8.79 -8.06 -9.92
C VAL A 138 9.03 -9.46 -10.50
N ALA A 139 10.31 -9.82 -10.62
CA ALA A 139 10.74 -11.06 -11.28
C ALA A 139 10.81 -12.29 -10.35
N TRP A 140 10.65 -12.11 -9.04
CA TRP A 140 10.68 -13.22 -8.08
C TRP A 140 9.32 -13.95 -7.98
N PRO A 141 9.28 -15.17 -7.42
CA PRO A 141 8.05 -15.93 -7.22
C PRO A 141 6.99 -15.13 -6.47
N ASN A 142 5.78 -15.04 -7.03
CA ASN A 142 4.68 -14.27 -6.50
C ASN A 142 3.40 -15.12 -6.41
N LEU A 143 2.81 -15.17 -5.22
CA LEU A 143 1.56 -15.86 -4.92
C LEU A 143 0.40 -14.87 -4.94
N GLN A 144 -0.75 -15.26 -5.48
CA GLN A 144 -2.00 -14.50 -5.30
C GLN A 144 -2.78 -15.02 -4.09
N ASP A 145 -2.96 -14.19 -3.05
CA ASP A 145 -3.66 -14.55 -1.82
C ASP A 145 -5.03 -13.84 -1.69
N ASN A 146 -5.91 -14.05 -2.68
CA ASN A 146 -7.23 -13.40 -2.75
C ASN A 146 -8.15 -13.65 -1.54
N ALA A 147 -7.92 -14.74 -0.81
CA ALA A 147 -8.70 -15.15 0.36
C ALA A 147 -8.00 -14.82 1.68
N TYR A 148 -6.85 -14.14 1.65
CA TYR A 148 -6.02 -13.80 2.82
C TYR A 148 -5.67 -15.03 3.68
N ALA A 149 -5.52 -16.21 3.07
CA ALA A 149 -5.21 -17.44 3.80
C ALA A 149 -3.78 -17.40 4.32
N VAL A 150 -2.82 -17.11 3.44
CA VAL A 150 -1.42 -16.98 3.80
C VAL A 150 -1.20 -15.74 4.69
N TRP A 151 -1.90 -14.65 4.39
CA TRP A 151 -1.94 -13.45 5.25
C TRP A 151 -2.31 -13.78 6.69
N ARG A 152 -3.39 -14.54 6.91
CA ARG A 152 -3.83 -14.95 8.24
C ARG A 152 -2.86 -15.91 8.90
N ASP A 153 -2.31 -16.88 8.16
CA ASP A 153 -1.33 -17.84 8.70
C ASP A 153 -0.05 -17.13 9.19
N TYR A 154 0.34 -16.03 8.55
CA TYR A 154 1.46 -15.21 8.99
C TYR A 154 1.07 -14.17 10.06
N ALA A 155 -0.21 -14.08 10.42
CA ALA A 155 -0.77 -13.02 11.26
C ALA A 155 -0.38 -11.61 10.77
N ASN A 156 -0.32 -11.42 9.45
CA ASN A 156 0.04 -10.14 8.87
C ASN A 156 -1.05 -9.08 9.13
N GLN A 157 -0.64 -7.81 9.22
CA GLN A 157 -1.53 -6.73 9.63
C GLN A 157 -1.53 -5.53 8.68
N GLY A 158 -0.68 -5.51 7.65
CA GLY A 158 -0.66 -4.41 6.69
C GLY A 158 0.36 -4.59 5.59
N TRP A 159 0.49 -3.54 4.77
CA TRP A 159 1.33 -3.50 3.59
C TRP A 159 2.40 -2.39 3.68
N PRO A 160 3.64 -2.64 3.24
CA PRO A 160 4.21 -3.97 3.03
C PRO A 160 4.38 -4.70 4.38
N GLY A 161 4.26 -6.03 4.36
CA GLY A 161 4.63 -6.88 5.49
C GLY A 161 5.82 -7.76 5.12
N ILE A 162 6.99 -7.54 5.71
CA ILE A 162 8.23 -8.22 5.32
C ILE A 162 8.68 -9.17 6.43
N TYR A 163 8.77 -10.46 6.12
CA TYR A 163 9.21 -11.52 7.03
C TYR A 163 10.53 -12.11 6.58
N PHE A 164 11.45 -12.28 7.53
CA PHE A 164 12.78 -12.84 7.30
C PHE A 164 12.84 -14.24 7.89
N ILE A 165 13.04 -15.25 7.07
CA ILE A 165 13.01 -16.66 7.44
C ILE A 165 14.40 -17.26 7.22
N ASP A 166 14.92 -17.99 8.20
CA ASP A 166 16.21 -18.67 8.06
C ASP A 166 16.14 -19.98 7.26
N ALA A 167 17.31 -20.55 6.96
CA ALA A 167 17.44 -21.82 6.26
C ALA A 167 16.79 -23.03 6.98
N LYS A 168 16.49 -22.89 8.28
CA LYS A 168 15.77 -23.90 9.08
C LYS A 168 14.25 -23.70 9.02
N GLY A 169 13.77 -22.72 8.27
CA GLY A 169 12.36 -22.42 8.08
C GLY A 169 11.72 -21.70 9.27
N LYS A 170 12.49 -20.95 10.08
CA LYS A 170 11.95 -20.17 11.22
C LYS A 170 11.94 -18.69 10.91
N ILE A 171 10.88 -17.99 11.33
CA ILE A 171 10.82 -16.51 11.26
C ILE A 171 11.83 -15.95 12.26
N ARG A 172 12.70 -15.07 11.79
CA ARG A 172 13.79 -14.44 12.54
C ARG A 172 13.67 -12.93 12.62
N GLY A 173 12.79 -12.34 11.81
CA GLY A 173 12.47 -10.92 11.86
C GLY A 173 11.19 -10.63 11.10
N TYR A 174 10.53 -9.54 11.49
CA TYR A 174 9.33 -9.01 10.88
C TYR A 174 9.41 -7.48 10.81
N ARG A 175 8.99 -6.92 9.68
CA ARG A 175 8.83 -5.47 9.47
C ARG A 175 7.44 -5.21 8.90
N LEU A 176 6.66 -4.40 9.60
CA LEU A 176 5.41 -3.84 9.09
C LEU A 176 5.63 -2.43 8.55
N GLY A 177 5.21 -2.17 7.32
CA GLY A 177 5.30 -0.86 6.68
C GLY A 177 6.64 -0.60 5.99
N GLU A 178 6.69 0.52 5.27
CA GLU A 178 7.84 0.99 4.49
C GLU A 178 9.07 1.29 5.37
N GLY A 179 10.27 0.97 4.90
CA GLY A 179 11.54 1.30 5.57
C GLY A 179 12.18 0.13 6.33
N GLY A 180 13.27 0.41 7.05
CA GLY A 180 14.06 -0.63 7.75
C GLY A 180 14.91 -1.50 6.81
N TYR A 181 15.18 -1.02 5.59
CA TYR A 181 15.85 -1.81 4.56
C TYR A 181 17.32 -2.12 4.90
N GLY A 182 18.02 -1.19 5.56
CA GLY A 182 19.40 -1.43 6.00
C GLY A 182 19.47 -2.51 7.08
N GLU A 183 18.56 -2.47 8.06
CA GLU A 183 18.39 -3.50 9.09
C GLU A 183 18.03 -4.84 8.47
N GLY A 184 17.08 -4.85 7.52
CA GLY A 184 16.67 -6.03 6.78
C GLY A 184 17.83 -6.67 6.02
N GLU A 185 18.64 -5.89 5.31
CA GLU A 185 19.81 -6.40 4.58
C GLU A 185 20.86 -6.98 5.55
N ARG A 186 21.11 -6.35 6.70
CA ARG A 186 21.99 -6.90 7.74
C ARG A 186 21.47 -8.23 8.27
N LEU A 187 20.17 -8.35 8.51
CA LEU A 187 19.56 -9.61 8.94
C LEU A 187 19.70 -10.69 7.87
N ILE A 188 19.41 -10.39 6.61
CA ILE A 188 19.59 -11.33 5.48
C ILE A 188 21.02 -11.87 5.46
N ARG A 189 22.03 -10.99 5.51
CA ARG A 189 23.44 -11.38 5.51
C ARG A 189 23.78 -12.29 6.69
N LYS A 190 23.31 -11.96 7.89
CA LYS A 190 23.47 -12.80 9.09
C LYS A 190 22.87 -14.19 8.88
N LEU A 191 21.64 -14.28 8.39
CA LEU A 191 20.96 -15.57 8.17
C LEU A 191 21.66 -16.42 7.09
N LEU A 192 22.21 -15.78 6.05
CA LEU A 192 23.00 -16.47 5.03
C LEU A 192 24.31 -17.01 5.62
N THR A 193 25.01 -16.24 6.44
CA THR A 193 26.21 -16.70 7.16
C THR A 193 25.89 -17.83 8.15
N GLU A 194 24.79 -17.74 8.91
CA GLU A 194 24.30 -18.85 9.77
C GLU A 194 24.00 -20.13 8.96
N ALA A 195 23.63 -19.99 7.68
CA ALA A 195 23.43 -21.09 6.75
C ALA A 195 24.73 -21.58 6.05
N GLY A 196 25.90 -21.08 6.44
CA GLY A 196 27.20 -21.48 5.90
C GLY A 196 27.61 -20.77 4.61
N GLN A 197 26.92 -19.70 4.21
CA GLN A 197 27.20 -18.96 2.98
C GLN A 197 28.18 -17.81 3.25
N ASN A 198 29.18 -17.65 2.37
CA ASN A 198 30.07 -16.51 2.41
C ASN A 198 29.50 -15.34 1.59
N VAL A 199 29.12 -14.27 2.29
CA VAL A 199 28.60 -13.00 1.74
C VAL A 199 29.49 -11.80 2.06
N ALA A 200 30.68 -12.01 2.64
CA ALA A 200 31.58 -10.93 3.04
C ALA A 200 31.94 -10.02 1.85
N ASP A 201 32.17 -10.63 0.68
CA ASP A 201 32.56 -9.92 -0.54
C ASP A 201 31.38 -9.33 -1.33
N VAL A 202 30.13 -9.56 -0.89
CA VAL A 202 28.95 -8.98 -1.55
C VAL A 202 28.80 -7.52 -1.09
N PRO A 203 28.94 -6.52 -1.98
CA PRO A 203 28.90 -5.12 -1.59
C PRO A 203 27.51 -4.70 -1.09
N VAL A 204 27.48 -3.91 -0.02
CA VAL A 204 26.27 -3.19 0.41
C VAL A 204 26.30 -1.82 -0.25
N ALA A 205 25.53 -1.65 -1.32
CA ALA A 205 25.46 -0.40 -2.07
C ALA A 205 24.10 0.28 -1.87
N PRO A 206 24.04 1.63 -1.95
CA PRO A 206 22.78 2.35 -2.03
C PRO A 206 21.89 1.78 -3.14
N VAL A 207 20.60 1.63 -2.85
CA VAL A 207 19.61 1.17 -3.82
C VAL A 207 19.02 2.41 -4.50
N PRO A 208 19.27 2.63 -5.80
CA PRO A 208 18.66 3.73 -6.52
C PRO A 208 17.15 3.48 -6.66
N ALA A 209 16.36 4.51 -6.38
CA ALA A 209 14.92 4.51 -6.58
C ALA A 209 14.47 5.88 -7.08
N SER A 210 13.47 5.91 -7.95
CA SER A 210 12.95 7.14 -8.58
C SER A 210 11.44 7.04 -8.75
N GLY A 211 10.79 8.14 -9.15
CA GLY A 211 9.35 8.15 -9.41
C GLY A 211 8.53 7.73 -8.19
N VAL A 212 7.63 6.77 -8.35
CA VAL A 212 6.80 6.20 -7.29
C VAL A 212 7.56 5.28 -6.33
N GLU A 213 8.72 4.75 -6.74
CA GLU A 213 9.53 3.87 -5.91
C GLU A 213 10.50 4.64 -5.00
N ALA A 214 10.69 5.94 -5.23
CA ALA A 214 11.48 6.79 -4.35
C ALA A 214 10.84 6.86 -2.95
N GLN A 215 11.69 6.81 -1.92
CA GLN A 215 11.26 6.87 -0.52
C GLN A 215 10.40 8.09 -0.21
N ALA A 216 9.51 7.93 0.76
CA ALA A 216 8.73 9.05 1.28
C ALA A 216 9.63 10.16 1.85
N ASP A 217 9.16 11.40 1.77
CA ASP A 217 9.67 12.51 2.57
C ASP A 217 9.05 12.47 3.97
N TRP A 218 9.63 11.63 4.85
CA TRP A 218 9.10 11.39 6.19
C TRP A 218 9.05 12.64 7.08
N ALA A 219 9.85 13.66 6.77
CA ALA A 219 9.85 14.91 7.53
C ALA A 219 8.62 15.77 7.23
N ASP A 220 8.08 15.65 6.02
CA ASP A 220 6.97 16.46 5.51
C ASP A 220 5.73 15.62 5.17
N LEU A 221 5.63 14.38 5.67
CA LEU A 221 4.47 13.50 5.48
C LEU A 221 3.47 13.63 6.63
N ALA A 222 2.44 14.47 6.46
CA ALA A 222 1.41 14.70 7.48
C ALA A 222 -0.04 14.40 7.03
N SER A 223 -0.23 14.03 5.75
CA SER A 223 -1.52 13.52 5.26
C SER A 223 -1.60 12.01 5.35
N PRO A 224 -2.66 11.44 5.96
CA PRO A 224 -2.87 10.00 6.00
C PRO A 224 -3.45 9.51 4.68
N GLU A 225 -3.47 8.19 4.49
CA GLU A 225 -4.27 7.57 3.45
C GLU A 225 -5.75 8.00 3.55
N ALA A 226 -6.36 8.37 2.42
CA ALA A 226 -7.72 8.88 2.38
C ALA A 226 -8.58 8.17 1.34
N TYR A 227 -9.38 7.22 1.83
CA TYR A 227 -10.29 6.43 1.02
C TYR A 227 -11.48 7.26 0.52
N ILE A 228 -11.89 7.00 -0.72
CA ILE A 228 -12.99 7.68 -1.39
C ILE A 228 -14.29 6.88 -1.27
N GLY A 229 -14.21 5.55 -1.30
CA GLY A 229 -15.36 4.66 -1.11
C GLY A 229 -15.94 4.77 0.30
N TYR A 230 -17.26 4.65 0.41
CA TYR A 230 -17.99 4.98 1.66
C TYR A 230 -17.66 4.04 2.83
N ASP A 231 -17.08 2.86 2.60
CA ASP A 231 -16.75 1.91 3.67
C ASP A 231 -15.65 2.43 4.60
N LYS A 232 -14.74 3.25 4.06
CA LYS A 232 -13.58 3.80 4.77
C LYS A 232 -13.45 5.32 4.66
N ALA A 233 -14.32 5.98 3.89
CA ALA A 233 -14.26 7.41 3.67
C ALA A 233 -14.34 8.22 4.98
N GLN A 234 -13.43 9.18 5.12
CA GLN A 234 -13.39 10.15 6.21
C GLN A 234 -13.14 11.54 5.64
N ASN A 235 -13.49 12.60 6.38
CA ASN A 235 -13.19 13.99 6.03
C ASN A 235 -13.74 14.46 4.66
N PHE A 236 -14.81 13.82 4.17
CA PHE A 236 -15.57 14.26 3.00
C PHE A 236 -16.43 15.48 3.34
N VAL A 237 -16.39 16.52 2.50
CA VAL A 237 -17.06 17.80 2.82
C VAL A 237 -17.89 18.41 1.69
N SER A 238 -18.19 17.71 0.59
CA SER A 238 -19.18 18.25 -0.36
C SER A 238 -20.52 18.52 0.34
N PRO A 239 -21.23 19.62 0.00
CA PRO A 239 -22.54 19.91 0.58
C PRO A 239 -23.53 18.76 0.39
N GLY A 240 -24.25 18.43 1.46
CA GLY A 240 -25.21 17.32 1.48
C GLY A 240 -24.64 15.97 1.93
N GLY A 241 -23.31 15.84 2.06
CA GLY A 241 -22.64 14.61 2.49
C GLY A 241 -22.68 13.48 1.45
N LEU A 242 -22.04 12.35 1.76
CA LEU A 242 -21.99 11.20 0.85
C LEU A 242 -23.38 10.61 0.58
N ARG A 243 -23.55 10.07 -0.62
CA ARG A 243 -24.71 9.31 -1.08
C ARG A 243 -24.22 7.97 -1.61
N ASN A 244 -24.53 6.92 -0.87
CA ASN A 244 -24.06 5.56 -1.13
C ASN A 244 -24.87 4.90 -2.25
N ASP A 245 -24.18 4.16 -3.13
CA ASP A 245 -24.73 3.25 -4.15
C ASP A 245 -25.77 3.85 -5.10
N ARG A 246 -25.65 5.15 -5.38
CA ARG A 246 -26.44 5.81 -6.43
C ARG A 246 -25.72 7.04 -6.98
N PRO A 247 -25.92 7.36 -8.28
CA PRO A 247 -25.47 8.61 -8.85
C PRO A 247 -26.05 9.81 -8.11
N TYR A 248 -25.20 10.78 -7.78
CA TYR A 248 -25.60 12.03 -7.14
C TYR A 248 -24.79 13.20 -7.70
N GLY A 249 -25.45 14.35 -7.89
CA GLY A 249 -24.80 15.59 -8.31
C GLY A 249 -24.17 16.28 -7.12
N TYR A 250 -22.85 16.16 -6.97
CA TYR A 250 -22.08 16.84 -5.94
C TYR A 250 -21.65 18.23 -6.39
N ALA A 251 -21.48 19.13 -5.42
CA ALA A 251 -20.84 20.43 -5.60
C ALA A 251 -19.60 20.52 -4.71
N SER A 252 -18.61 21.31 -5.13
CA SER A 252 -17.43 21.57 -4.31
C SER A 252 -17.80 22.35 -3.04
N ALA A 253 -17.09 22.06 -1.95
CA ALA A 253 -17.12 22.87 -0.76
C ALA A 253 -16.51 24.26 -1.04
N ALA A 254 -16.87 25.27 -0.24
CA ALA A 254 -16.31 26.61 -0.38
C ALA A 254 -14.78 26.62 -0.14
N SER A 255 -14.31 25.80 0.79
CA SER A 255 -12.89 25.61 1.10
C SER A 255 -12.66 24.21 1.69
N LEU A 256 -11.39 23.79 1.69
CA LEU A 256 -10.93 22.55 2.33
C LEU A 256 -9.94 22.90 3.44
N SER A 257 -10.14 22.33 4.62
CA SER A 257 -9.09 22.21 5.64
C SER A 257 -8.14 21.07 5.30
N LEU A 258 -6.99 21.01 5.97
CA LEU A 258 -6.01 19.93 5.76
C LEU A 258 -6.70 18.56 5.96
N ASN A 259 -6.39 17.61 5.08
CA ASN A 259 -6.93 16.26 5.02
C ASN A 259 -8.43 16.15 4.70
N GLN A 260 -9.04 17.23 4.19
CA GLN A 260 -10.40 17.20 3.66
C GLN A 260 -10.41 17.09 2.14
N TRP A 261 -11.50 16.51 1.63
CA TRP A 261 -11.73 16.34 0.21
C TRP A 261 -13.19 16.50 -0.18
N ASP A 262 -13.41 16.81 -1.44
CA ASP A 262 -14.74 16.95 -2.01
C ASP A 262 -14.83 16.42 -3.44
N LEU A 263 -16.08 16.26 -3.87
CA LEU A 263 -16.48 15.92 -5.23
C LEU A 263 -17.30 17.06 -5.83
N ALA A 264 -17.18 17.22 -7.16
CA ALA A 264 -18.15 17.95 -7.98
C ALA A 264 -18.47 17.14 -9.25
N GLY A 265 -19.72 17.23 -9.72
CA GLY A 265 -20.23 16.43 -10.84
C GLY A 265 -21.07 15.23 -10.41
N SER A 266 -21.46 14.39 -11.37
CA SER A 266 -22.35 13.24 -11.15
C SER A 266 -21.54 11.99 -10.77
N TRP A 267 -21.41 11.74 -9.46
CA TRP A 267 -20.65 10.60 -8.95
C TRP A 267 -21.56 9.56 -8.29
N ASN A 268 -21.23 8.29 -8.49
CA ASN A 268 -21.78 7.17 -7.74
C ASN A 268 -20.71 6.68 -6.77
N VAL A 269 -20.94 6.83 -5.46
CA VAL A 269 -19.98 6.41 -4.43
C VAL A 269 -20.38 5.03 -3.91
N GLY A 270 -19.60 4.01 -4.28
CA GLY A 270 -19.71 2.65 -3.77
C GLY A 270 -18.83 2.42 -2.54
N GLY A 271 -18.79 1.18 -2.05
CA GLY A 271 -18.04 0.82 -0.84
C GLY A 271 -16.53 1.07 -0.98
N GLU A 272 -15.94 0.68 -2.11
CA GLU A 272 -14.48 0.78 -2.35
C GLU A 272 -14.05 2.05 -3.10
N TYR A 273 -14.90 2.63 -3.95
CA TYR A 273 -14.53 3.75 -4.84
C TYR A 273 -15.71 4.65 -5.20
N ALA A 274 -15.43 5.84 -5.72
CA ALA A 274 -16.39 6.67 -6.43
C ALA A 274 -16.19 6.58 -7.95
N ALA A 275 -17.29 6.37 -8.70
CA ALA A 275 -17.31 6.35 -10.16
C ALA A 275 -17.96 7.63 -10.71
N LEU A 276 -17.32 8.22 -11.72
CA LEU A 276 -17.90 9.34 -12.47
C LEU A 276 -18.87 8.79 -13.52
N GLU A 277 -20.15 9.14 -13.41
CA GLU A 277 -21.25 8.56 -14.20
C GLU A 277 -21.66 9.46 -15.38
N ASN A 278 -21.70 10.78 -15.19
CA ASN A 278 -22.20 11.71 -16.22
C ASN A 278 -21.38 13.00 -16.29
N GLY A 279 -21.01 13.38 -17.52
CA GLY A 279 -20.30 14.63 -17.80
C GLY A 279 -18.88 14.68 -17.20
N PRO A 280 -18.29 15.88 -17.11
CA PRO A 280 -17.05 16.08 -16.39
C PRO A 280 -17.28 15.98 -14.87
N GLY A 281 -16.23 15.63 -14.15
CA GLY A 281 -16.26 15.53 -12.69
C GLY A 281 -14.94 15.93 -12.08
N THR A 282 -14.98 16.36 -10.83
CA THR A 282 -13.82 16.86 -10.10
C THR A 282 -13.69 16.18 -8.75
N ILE A 283 -12.45 15.90 -8.35
CA ILE A 283 -12.07 15.52 -7.00
C ILE A 283 -11.04 16.53 -6.51
N ARG A 284 -11.21 17.08 -5.31
CA ARG A 284 -10.20 17.93 -4.66
C ARG A 284 -9.77 17.35 -3.33
N PHE A 285 -8.49 17.46 -3.01
CA PHE A 285 -7.94 17.07 -1.71
C PHE A 285 -6.93 18.13 -1.26
N ARG A 286 -7.01 18.56 0.00
CA ARG A 286 -5.97 19.42 0.61
C ARG A 286 -5.02 18.59 1.47
N PHE A 287 -3.75 18.56 1.12
CA PHE A 287 -2.74 17.67 1.71
C PHE A 287 -1.49 18.40 2.17
N HIS A 288 -0.71 17.72 3.02
CA HIS A 288 0.65 18.06 3.42
C HIS A 288 1.56 16.83 3.23
N ALA A 289 2.26 16.81 2.10
CA ALA A 289 3.20 15.77 1.68
C ALA A 289 4.02 16.27 0.49
N ARG A 290 5.19 15.70 0.21
CA ARG A 290 5.90 16.00 -1.03
C ARG A 290 5.14 15.44 -2.22
N ASP A 291 4.72 14.20 -2.14
CA ASP A 291 4.06 13.49 -3.23
C ASP A 291 2.57 13.28 -2.91
N ALA A 292 1.70 13.46 -3.92
CA ALA A 292 0.30 13.07 -3.86
C ALA A 292 -0.01 12.10 -4.99
N HIS A 293 -0.62 10.97 -4.62
CA HIS A 293 -1.00 9.89 -5.52
C HIS A 293 -2.50 9.63 -5.41
N LEU A 294 -3.09 9.07 -6.46
CA LEU A 294 -4.46 8.59 -6.45
C LEU A 294 -4.51 7.22 -7.13
N VAL A 295 -5.09 6.24 -6.45
CA VAL A 295 -5.43 4.96 -7.07
C VAL A 295 -6.67 5.18 -7.92
N LEU A 296 -6.49 5.01 -9.23
CA LEU A 296 -7.52 5.21 -10.23
C LEU A 296 -7.78 3.92 -10.99
N GLY A 297 -9.03 3.72 -11.38
CA GLY A 297 -9.46 2.66 -12.26
C GLY A 297 -9.93 3.18 -13.61
N GLY A 298 -9.53 2.46 -14.67
CA GLY A 298 -9.90 2.77 -16.06
C GLY A 298 -11.39 2.59 -16.33
N ALA A 299 -11.86 3.19 -17.43
CA ALA A 299 -13.23 3.03 -17.87
C ALA A 299 -13.52 1.59 -18.33
N GLN A 300 -14.75 1.12 -18.10
CA GLN A 300 -15.16 -0.24 -18.49
C GLN A 300 -15.21 -0.45 -20.01
N ASP A 301 -15.31 0.63 -20.78
CA ASP A 301 -15.24 0.62 -22.25
C ASP A 301 -13.80 0.47 -22.79
N GLY A 302 -12.81 0.42 -21.90
CA GLY A 302 -11.39 0.31 -22.24
C GLY A 302 -10.78 1.58 -22.84
N GLN A 303 -11.55 2.67 -22.96
CA GLN A 303 -11.04 3.93 -23.51
C GLN A 303 -10.32 4.73 -22.41
N PRO A 304 -9.20 5.40 -22.74
CA PRO A 304 -8.52 6.26 -21.78
C PRO A 304 -9.43 7.39 -21.29
N VAL A 305 -9.41 7.63 -19.97
CA VAL A 305 -10.07 8.81 -19.39
C VAL A 305 -9.01 9.87 -19.14
N ARG A 306 -9.00 10.90 -19.98
CA ARG A 306 -8.11 12.04 -19.81
C ARG A 306 -8.53 12.87 -18.59
N PHE A 307 -7.55 13.25 -17.79
CA PHE A 307 -7.75 14.13 -16.64
C PHE A 307 -6.75 15.28 -16.65
N ARG A 308 -7.13 16.36 -15.96
CA ARG A 308 -6.26 17.50 -15.68
C ARG A 308 -6.08 17.69 -14.18
N VAL A 309 -4.83 17.78 -13.75
CA VAL A 309 -4.41 18.10 -12.40
C VAL A 309 -4.06 19.57 -12.31
N THR A 310 -4.53 20.22 -11.25
CA THR A 310 -4.01 21.52 -10.83
C THR A 310 -3.58 21.47 -9.36
N LEU A 311 -2.59 22.28 -9.02
CA LEU A 311 -2.11 22.51 -7.67
C LEU A 311 -2.46 23.96 -7.30
N ASP A 312 -3.39 24.12 -6.36
CA ASP A 312 -4.03 25.40 -6.00
C ASP A 312 -4.55 26.20 -7.21
N GLY A 313 -5.22 25.49 -8.12
CA GLY A 313 -5.84 26.09 -9.31
C GLY A 313 -4.86 26.45 -10.43
N LYS A 314 -3.58 26.11 -10.32
CA LYS A 314 -2.56 26.31 -11.36
C LYS A 314 -2.03 24.98 -11.90
N ALA A 315 -1.49 24.98 -13.11
CA ALA A 315 -0.76 23.83 -13.64
C ALA A 315 0.43 23.49 -12.71
N PRO A 316 0.76 22.21 -12.52
CA PRO A 316 1.77 21.79 -11.55
C PRO A 316 3.20 22.23 -11.90
N GLY A 317 3.51 22.50 -13.19
CA GLY A 317 4.85 22.90 -13.60
C GLY A 317 5.89 21.87 -13.15
N ALA A 318 7.00 22.32 -12.56
CA ALA A 318 8.04 21.43 -12.03
C ALA A 318 7.58 20.51 -10.89
N SER A 319 6.38 20.73 -10.32
CA SER A 319 5.80 19.89 -9.27
C SER A 319 4.93 18.75 -9.80
N HIS A 320 4.98 18.46 -11.10
CA HIS A 320 4.21 17.36 -11.69
C HIS A 320 4.76 15.99 -11.23
N GLY A 321 3.87 15.03 -10.99
CA GLY A 321 4.24 13.63 -10.76
C GLY A 321 4.61 12.92 -12.06
N VAL A 322 5.08 11.66 -11.97
CA VAL A 322 5.49 10.90 -13.17
C VAL A 322 4.34 10.56 -14.13
N ASP A 323 3.09 10.60 -13.66
CA ASP A 323 1.90 10.27 -14.46
C ASP A 323 1.17 11.49 -15.03
N VAL A 324 1.76 12.67 -14.87
CA VAL A 324 1.16 13.96 -15.22
C VAL A 324 2.21 14.83 -15.88
N ASP A 325 1.86 15.51 -16.98
CA ASP A 325 2.77 16.48 -17.61
C ASP A 325 2.83 17.82 -16.83
N ALA A 326 3.77 18.71 -17.19
CA ALA A 326 3.91 20.01 -16.54
C ALA A 326 2.66 20.91 -16.66
N ASN A 327 1.79 20.68 -17.64
CA ASN A 327 0.53 21.40 -17.83
C ASN A 327 -0.64 20.80 -17.04
N GLY A 328 -0.40 19.66 -16.37
CA GLY A 328 -1.35 18.96 -15.54
C GLY A 328 -2.07 17.82 -16.25
N TRP A 329 -1.74 17.46 -17.50
CA TRP A 329 -2.48 16.42 -18.21
C TRP A 329 -1.96 15.02 -17.89
N GLY A 330 -2.90 14.10 -17.67
CA GLY A 330 -2.65 12.66 -17.56
C GLY A 330 -3.82 11.86 -18.10
N GLU A 331 -3.68 10.53 -18.11
CA GLU A 331 -4.71 9.61 -18.60
C GLU A 331 -4.86 8.39 -17.71
N VAL A 332 -6.09 8.06 -17.35
CA VAL A 332 -6.41 6.78 -16.70
C VAL A 332 -6.60 5.73 -17.78
N ARG A 333 -5.81 4.66 -17.71
CA ARG A 333 -5.79 3.54 -18.66
C ARG A 333 -5.95 2.19 -17.98
N GLU A 334 -5.44 2.09 -16.76
CA GLU A 334 -5.32 0.85 -16.01
C GLU A 334 -5.75 1.10 -14.56
N ASP A 335 -6.13 0.03 -13.87
CA ASP A 335 -6.40 0.09 -12.44
C ASP A 335 -5.07 0.03 -11.70
N ARG A 336 -4.52 1.17 -11.27
CA ARG A 336 -3.24 1.29 -10.54
C ARG A 336 -3.11 2.60 -9.76
N LEU A 337 -2.00 2.77 -9.06
CA LEU A 337 -1.60 4.04 -8.48
C LEU A 337 -1.05 5.00 -9.55
N TYR A 338 -1.49 6.26 -9.50
CA TYR A 338 -1.00 7.36 -10.33
C TYR A 338 -0.34 8.42 -9.45
N GLN A 339 0.93 8.77 -9.71
CA GLN A 339 1.61 9.89 -9.06
C GLN A 339 1.22 11.20 -9.75
N LEU A 340 0.42 12.00 -9.06
CA LEU A 340 -0.16 13.23 -9.60
C LEU A 340 0.76 14.43 -9.39
N ILE A 341 1.29 14.55 -8.16
CA ILE A 341 2.10 15.67 -7.72
C ILE A 341 3.37 15.12 -7.07
N ARG A 342 4.49 15.81 -7.32
CA ARG A 342 5.72 15.76 -6.54
C ARG A 342 6.18 17.20 -6.33
N GLN A 343 5.86 17.79 -5.19
CA GLN A 343 6.18 19.18 -4.88
C GLN A 343 7.69 19.43 -5.03
N SER A 344 8.03 20.51 -5.72
CA SER A 344 9.40 20.99 -5.88
C SER A 344 9.69 22.13 -4.90
N GLY A 345 10.85 22.12 -4.24
CA GLY A 345 11.24 23.14 -3.27
C GLY A 345 10.69 22.85 -1.88
N THR A 346 10.31 23.89 -1.13
CA THR A 346 9.75 23.74 0.23
C THR A 346 8.38 23.09 0.20
N ILE A 347 8.21 22.03 1.00
CA ILE A 347 6.93 21.33 1.11
C ILE A 347 5.97 22.14 1.97
N THR A 348 4.75 22.30 1.49
CA THR A 348 3.69 23.10 2.14
C THR A 348 2.34 22.45 1.92
N ASP A 349 1.32 22.90 2.66
CA ASP A 349 -0.07 22.51 2.42
C ASP A 349 -0.53 22.97 1.04
N ARG A 350 -0.99 22.04 0.20
CA ARG A 350 -1.52 22.34 -1.14
C ARG A 350 -2.87 21.68 -1.37
N THR A 351 -3.64 22.21 -2.31
CA THR A 351 -4.85 21.57 -2.81
C THR A 351 -4.59 20.97 -4.19
N VAL A 352 -4.64 19.65 -4.30
CA VAL A 352 -4.68 18.97 -5.60
C VAL A 352 -6.13 18.92 -6.08
N THR A 353 -6.35 19.27 -7.34
CA THR A 353 -7.66 19.17 -8.02
C THR A 353 -7.48 18.33 -9.26
N ILE A 354 -8.27 17.26 -9.39
CA ILE A 354 -8.29 16.37 -10.55
C ILE A 354 -9.63 16.54 -11.26
N GLU A 355 -9.60 17.00 -12.50
CA GLU A 355 -10.76 17.15 -13.38
C GLU A 355 -10.74 16.07 -14.45
N PHE A 356 -11.79 15.24 -14.50
CA PHE A 356 -11.98 14.22 -15.52
C PHE A 356 -12.89 14.75 -16.62
N ALA A 357 -12.48 14.59 -17.88
CA ALA A 357 -13.21 15.15 -19.02
C ALA A 357 -14.49 14.37 -19.39
N ARG A 358 -14.62 13.12 -18.94
CA ARG A 358 -15.74 12.23 -19.26
C ARG A 358 -15.98 11.17 -18.17
N PRO A 359 -17.15 10.51 -18.19
CA PRO A 359 -17.43 9.34 -17.35
C PRO A 359 -16.45 8.18 -17.54
N GLY A 360 -16.39 7.32 -16.52
CA GLY A 360 -15.65 6.07 -16.52
C GLY A 360 -14.46 6.01 -15.55
N ALA A 361 -14.00 7.16 -15.05
CA ALA A 361 -12.98 7.18 -14.00
C ALA A 361 -13.54 6.63 -12.68
N ARG A 362 -12.80 5.73 -12.03
CA ARG A 362 -13.06 5.23 -10.69
C ARG A 362 -11.93 5.68 -9.77
N ALA A 363 -12.24 6.32 -8.64
CA ALA A 363 -11.24 6.81 -7.68
C ALA A 363 -11.39 6.07 -6.35
N TYR A 364 -10.29 5.47 -5.88
CA TYR A 364 -10.29 4.56 -4.73
C TYR A 364 -9.73 5.23 -3.48
N VAL A 365 -8.50 5.73 -3.55
CA VAL A 365 -7.78 6.23 -2.38
C VAL A 365 -6.68 7.23 -2.76
N PHE A 366 -6.56 8.32 -2.00
CA PHE A 366 -5.37 9.17 -2.03
C PHE A 366 -4.30 8.61 -1.09
N THR A 367 -3.06 8.57 -1.56
CA THR A 367 -1.89 8.20 -0.76
C THR A 367 -0.77 9.21 -0.96
N PHE A 368 0.13 9.28 0.02
CA PHE A 368 1.07 10.40 0.14
C PHE A 368 2.52 9.93 0.32
N GLY A 369 3.46 10.86 0.16
CA GLY A 369 4.87 10.54 0.06
C GLY A 369 5.83 11.68 0.17
#